data_AF-A0A7X7LIR4-F1
#
_entry.id   AF-A0A7X7LIR4-F1
#
_cell.length_a   1.000
_cell.length_b   1.000
_cell.length_c   1.000
_cell.angle_alpha   90.00
_cell.angle_beta   90.00
_cell.angle_gamma   90.00
#
_symmetry.space_group_name_H-M   'P 1'
#
loop_
_entity.id
_entity.type
_entity.pdbx_description
1 polymer ?
#
loop_
_entity_poly.entity_id
_entity_poly.type
_entity_poly.pdbx_seq_one_letter_code
_entity_poly.pdbx_strand_id
1 'polypeptide(L)'
;MKLAILTQYFPPETGAPQNRLYELAQRLLKEGIEITVLTAMPNYPQMKVFNEYIGKKYVYEDMEGIKVHRTGIYVSQSRSVVSRLLNYFSFVWTSYWTGRRKLDTYDFLLVESPPLFLGISGWLLSKKCKAKMIFNVSDLWPESAEKLNIINNRFFLWIAYKLEAFLYKKSTLVTGQTQG
;
A
#
# COMPACT_ATOMS: atom_id res chain seq x y z
N MET A 1 21.05 1.42 6.08
CA MET A 1 19.67 1.66 6.54
C MET A 1 18.73 0.80 5.71
N LYS A 2 17.68 0.22 6.30
CA LYS A 2 16.71 -0.64 5.61
C LYS A 2 15.31 -0.03 5.66
N LEU A 3 14.70 0.15 4.49
CA LEU A 3 13.36 0.69 4.33
C LEU A 3 12.46 -0.34 3.62
N ALA A 4 11.33 -0.65 4.25
CA ALA A 4 10.25 -1.38 3.59
C ALA A 4 9.20 -0.39 3.06
N ILE A 5 8.68 -0.62 1.86
CA ILE A 5 7.56 0.11 1.27
C ILE A 5 6.38 -0.85 1.15
N LEU A 6 5.25 -0.50 1.76
CA LEU A 6 3.98 -1.20 1.62
C LEU A 6 3.05 -0.36 0.74
N THR A 7 2.73 -0.88 -0.43
CA THR A 7 1.84 -0.22 -1.39
C THR A 7 0.93 -1.24 -2.05
N GLN A 8 -0.26 -0.85 -2.48
CA GLN A 8 -1.08 -1.74 -3.31
C GLN A 8 -0.62 -1.74 -4.77
N TYR A 9 -0.04 -0.63 -5.23
CA TYR A 9 0.28 -0.40 -6.63
C TYR A 9 1.78 -0.17 -6.82
N PHE A 10 2.37 -0.91 -7.76
CA PHE A 10 3.79 -0.81 -8.09
C PHE A 10 4.02 -1.30 -9.53
N PRO A 11 5.10 -0.88 -10.23
CA PRO A 11 5.42 -1.44 -11.55
C PRO A 11 5.39 -2.98 -11.51
N PRO A 12 5.00 -3.68 -12.59
CA PRO A 12 4.86 -3.21 -13.97
C PRO A 12 3.54 -2.46 -14.28
N GLU A 13 2.67 -2.22 -13.30
CA GLU A 13 1.50 -1.38 -13.52
C GLU A 13 1.93 0.04 -13.88
N THR A 14 1.26 0.62 -14.88
CA THR A 14 1.52 2.00 -15.32
C THR A 14 0.56 2.96 -14.64
N GLY A 15 1.11 3.97 -13.97
CA GLY A 15 0.33 5.04 -13.35
C GLY A 15 1.19 5.95 -12.48
N ALA A 16 0.61 7.08 -12.09
CA ALA A 16 1.29 8.09 -11.29
C ALA A 16 1.81 7.56 -9.94
N PRO A 17 1.02 6.86 -9.08
CA PRO A 17 1.52 6.40 -7.80
C PRO A 17 2.62 5.33 -7.96
N GLN A 18 2.48 4.44 -8.95
CA GLN A 18 3.47 3.39 -9.24
C GLN A 18 4.81 3.97 -9.64
N ASN A 19 4.79 4.89 -10.61
CA ASN A 19 6.01 5.52 -11.10
C ASN A 19 6.69 6.34 -10.01
N ARG A 20 5.91 7.12 -9.23
CA ARG A 20 6.47 7.95 -8.15
C ARG A 20 7.12 7.10 -7.06
N LEU A 21 6.47 6.01 -6.64
CA LEU A 21 7.04 5.11 -5.63
C LEU A 21 8.27 4.33 -6.15
N TYR A 22 8.27 3.94 -7.43
CA TYR A 22 9.43 3.32 -8.04
C TYR A 22 10.62 4.27 -8.12
N GLU A 23 10.40 5.50 -8.58
CA GLU A 23 11.42 6.55 -8.60
C GLU A 23 11.95 6.88 -7.21
N LEU A 24 11.08 6.96 -6.21
CA LEU A 24 11.50 7.13 -4.81
C LEU A 24 12.39 5.96 -4.36
N ALA A 25 11.98 4.72 -4.60
CA ALA A 25 12.74 3.53 -4.26
C ALA A 25 14.12 3.52 -4.94
N GLN A 26 14.18 3.80 -6.24
CA GLN A 26 15.41 3.88 -7.03
C GLN A 26 16.37 4.94 -6.50
N ARG A 27 15.86 6.14 -6.18
CA ARG A 27 16.67 7.24 -5.65
C ARG A 27 17.23 6.91 -4.27
N LEU A 28 16.41 6.34 -3.37
CA LEU A 28 16.87 5.94 -2.04
C LEU A 28 17.89 4.78 -2.11
N LEU A 29 17.71 3.85 -3.06
CA LEU A 29 18.68 2.78 -3.31
C LEU A 29 20.05 3.35 -3.70
N LYS A 30 20.09 4.37 -4.57
CA LYS A 30 21.33 5.07 -4.97
C LYS A 30 22.03 5.79 -3.82
N GLU A 31 21.27 6.23 -2.81
CA GLU A 31 21.79 6.78 -1.56
C GLU A 31 22.26 5.69 -0.56
N GLY A 32 22.30 4.42 -0.98
CA GLY A 32 22.79 3.29 -0.16
C GLY A 32 21.75 2.72 0.81
N ILE A 33 20.46 3.02 0.61
CA ILE A 33 19.37 2.48 1.44
C ILE A 33 18.90 1.16 0.83
N GLU A 34 18.89 0.09 1.62
CA GLU A 34 18.31 -1.17 1.19
C GLU A 34 16.78 -1.05 1.12
N ILE A 35 16.22 -1.27 -0.07
CA ILE A 35 14.77 -1.18 -0.31
C ILE A 35 14.16 -2.57 -0.42
N THR A 36 13.04 -2.77 0.29
CA THR A 36 12.12 -3.88 0.06
C THR A 36 10.72 -3.35 -0.18
N VAL A 37 10.02 -3.86 -1.18
CA VAL A 37 8.64 -3.50 -1.51
C VAL A 37 7.74 -4.70 -1.25
N LEU A 38 6.62 -4.49 -0.56
CA LEU A 38 5.52 -5.44 -0.44
C LEU A 38 4.32 -4.87 -1.18
N THR A 39 3.90 -5.53 -2.26
CA THR A 39 2.87 -5.04 -3.17
C THR A 39 1.88 -6.13 -3.62
N ALA A 40 0.79 -5.72 -4.27
CA ALA A 40 -0.18 -6.63 -4.84
C ALA A 40 0.33 -7.21 -6.17
N MET A 41 -0.31 -8.30 -6.61
CA MET A 41 -0.18 -8.71 -8.01
C MET A 41 -0.70 -7.58 -8.93
N PRO A 42 0.04 -7.24 -9.99
CA PRO A 42 -0.33 -6.14 -10.88
C PRO A 42 -1.69 -6.43 -11.54
N ASN A 43 -2.60 -5.47 -11.45
CA ASN A 43 -3.97 -5.60 -11.92
C ASN A 43 -4.58 -4.31 -12.52
N TYR A 44 -3.95 -3.16 -12.28
CA TYR A 44 -4.31 -1.86 -12.83
C TYR A 44 -3.70 -1.65 -14.24
N PRO A 45 -4.38 -0.93 -15.17
CA PRO A 45 -5.71 -0.30 -15.06
C PRO A 45 -6.89 -1.21 -15.41
N GLN A 46 -6.66 -2.38 -16.01
CA GLN A 46 -7.73 -3.20 -16.58
C GLN A 46 -8.58 -3.95 -15.54
N MET A 47 -8.23 -3.83 -14.25
CA MET A 47 -8.82 -4.60 -13.15
C MET A 47 -8.82 -6.09 -13.49
N LYS A 48 -7.67 -6.57 -13.96
CA LYS A 48 -7.39 -7.97 -14.26
C LYS A 48 -5.91 -8.23 -13.96
N VAL A 49 -5.64 -9.30 -13.21
CA VAL A 49 -4.26 -9.71 -12.90
C VAL A 49 -3.51 -9.95 -14.21
N PHE A 50 -2.30 -9.40 -14.32
CA PHE A 50 -1.47 -9.55 -15.52
C PHE A 50 -1.17 -11.03 -15.76
N ASN A 51 -1.06 -11.42 -17.03
CA ASN A 51 -1.00 -12.83 -17.44
C ASN A 51 0.10 -13.63 -16.72
N GLU A 52 1.27 -13.01 -16.51
CA GLU A 52 2.43 -13.63 -15.85
C GLU A 52 2.21 -13.94 -14.35
N TYR A 53 1.18 -13.35 -13.75
CA TYR A 53 0.89 -13.44 -12.31
C TYR A 53 -0.39 -14.25 -12.01
N ILE A 54 -1.13 -14.69 -13.04
CA ILE A 54 -2.37 -15.46 -12.87
C ILE A 54 -2.09 -16.76 -12.11
N GLY A 55 -2.94 -17.05 -11.10
CA GLY A 55 -2.86 -18.26 -10.28
C GLY A 55 -1.76 -18.25 -9.21
N LYS A 56 -0.86 -17.25 -9.21
CA LYS A 56 0.22 -17.15 -8.23
C LYS A 56 -0.28 -16.50 -6.94
N LYS A 57 0.00 -17.15 -5.80
CA LYS A 57 -0.30 -16.60 -4.47
C LYS A 57 0.76 -15.63 -3.96
N TYR A 58 2.00 -15.85 -4.41
CA TYR A 58 3.18 -15.09 -4.02
C TYR A 58 4.20 -15.10 -5.16
N VAL A 59 4.87 -13.97 -5.35
CA VAL A 59 5.99 -13.83 -6.28
C VAL A 59 7.07 -13.00 -5.59
N TYR A 60 8.33 -13.38 -5.79
CA TYR A 60 9.49 -12.58 -5.42
C TYR A 60 10.21 -12.15 -6.69
N GLU A 61 10.58 -10.88 -6.77
CA GLU A 61 11.32 -10.30 -7.89
C GLU A 61 12.44 -9.42 -7.36
N ASP A 62 13.53 -9.36 -8.12
CA ASP A 62 14.54 -8.31 -7.97
C ASP A 62 14.34 -7.34 -9.12
N MET A 63 14.02 -6.09 -8.81
CA MET A 63 13.80 -5.02 -9.78
C MET A 63 14.93 -4.00 -9.64
N GLU A 64 16.04 -4.24 -10.36
CA GLU A 64 17.21 -3.35 -10.36
C GLU A 64 17.76 -3.12 -8.93
N GLY A 65 17.85 -4.19 -8.13
CA GLY A 65 18.30 -4.15 -6.74
C GLY A 65 17.20 -3.85 -5.72
N ILE A 66 15.97 -3.58 -6.16
CA ILE A 66 14.79 -3.46 -5.28
C ILE A 66 14.19 -4.86 -5.07
N LYS A 67 14.15 -5.32 -3.82
CA LYS A 67 13.51 -6.59 -3.46
C LYS A 67 11.99 -6.42 -3.47
N VAL A 68 11.27 -7.11 -4.35
CA VAL A 68 9.81 -6.96 -4.49
C VAL A 68 9.11 -8.25 -4.12
N HIS A 69 8.30 -8.20 -3.06
CA HIS A 69 7.37 -9.26 -2.67
C HIS A 69 5.97 -8.92 -3.17
N ARG A 70 5.44 -9.73 -4.08
CA ARG A 70 4.04 -9.63 -4.51
C ARG A 70 3.16 -10.67 -3.85
N THR A 71 1.93 -10.29 -3.54
CA THR A 71 0.94 -11.17 -2.95
C THR A 71 -0.41 -11.04 -3.63
N GLY A 72 -1.21 -12.10 -3.55
CA GLY A 72 -2.52 -12.14 -4.20
C GLY A 72 -3.46 -11.01 -3.75
N ILE A 73 -4.35 -10.60 -4.64
CA ILE A 73 -5.38 -9.59 -4.42
C ILE A 73 -6.67 -10.04 -5.10
N TYR A 74 -7.82 -9.75 -4.51
CA TYR A 74 -9.12 -9.93 -5.16
C TYR A 74 -9.31 -8.83 -6.19
N VAL A 75 -9.52 -9.19 -7.45
CA VAL A 75 -9.71 -8.24 -8.53
C VAL A 75 -11.07 -8.48 -9.16
N SER A 76 -11.81 -7.40 -9.40
CA SER A 76 -13.10 -7.43 -10.08
C SER A 76 -13.25 -6.20 -10.95
N GLN A 77 -13.84 -6.39 -12.13
CA GLN A 77 -14.14 -5.31 -13.08
C GLN A 77 -15.40 -4.52 -12.66
N SER A 78 -16.13 -4.98 -11.64
CA SER A 78 -17.26 -4.25 -11.09
C SER A 78 -16.80 -2.92 -10.47
N ARG A 79 -17.47 -1.83 -10.87
CA ARG A 79 -17.26 -0.49 -10.33
C ARG A 79 -17.98 -0.25 -9.00
N SER A 80 -18.64 -1.26 -8.44
CA SER A 80 -19.36 -1.14 -7.17
C SER A 80 -18.43 -0.85 -5.99
N VAL A 81 -18.95 -0.12 -5.00
CA VAL A 81 -18.22 0.18 -3.76
C VAL A 81 -17.83 -1.11 -3.02
N VAL A 82 -18.73 -2.11 -3.00
CA VAL A 82 -18.47 -3.40 -2.35
C VAL A 82 -17.29 -4.12 -3.02
N SER A 83 -17.27 -4.19 -4.35
CA SER A 83 -16.15 -4.77 -5.12
C SER A 83 -14.81 -4.08 -4.79
N ARG A 84 -14.83 -2.75 -4.69
CA ARG A 84 -13.64 -1.96 -4.34
C ARG A 84 -13.17 -2.22 -2.91
N LEU A 85 -14.09 -2.32 -1.94
CA LEU A 85 -13.75 -2.67 -0.56
C LEU A 85 -13.19 -4.09 -0.47
N LEU A 86 -13.78 -5.06 -1.18
CA LEU A 86 -13.26 -6.42 -1.25
C LEU A 86 -11.84 -6.46 -1.83
N ASN A 87 -11.57 -5.68 -2.87
CA ASN A 87 -10.22 -5.52 -3.42
C ASN A 87 -9.24 -5.00 -2.35
N TYR A 88 -9.57 -3.89 -1.69
CA TYR A 88 -8.70 -3.32 -0.64
C TYR A 88 -8.50 -4.28 0.54
N PHE A 89 -9.58 -4.81 1.13
CA PHE A 89 -9.47 -5.68 2.30
C PHE A 89 -8.82 -7.04 1.99
N SER A 90 -8.99 -7.56 0.78
CA SER A 90 -8.26 -8.76 0.36
C SER A 90 -6.75 -8.52 0.39
N PHE A 91 -6.30 -7.34 -0.07
CA PHE A 91 -4.89 -7.00 -0.06
C PHE A 91 -4.38 -6.65 1.34
N VAL A 92 -5.18 -6.00 2.19
CA VAL A 92 -4.86 -5.81 3.62
C VAL A 92 -4.56 -7.17 4.27
N TRP A 93 -5.41 -8.16 4.01
CA TRP A 93 -5.24 -9.51 4.55
C TRP A 93 -3.99 -10.20 3.99
N THR A 94 -3.85 -10.27 2.67
CA THR A 94 -2.75 -11.00 2.05
C THR A 94 -1.39 -10.32 2.28
N SER A 95 -1.34 -8.98 2.29
CA SER A 95 -0.12 -8.22 2.61
C SER A 95 0.32 -8.46 4.05
N TYR A 96 -0.60 -8.46 5.03
CA TYR A 96 -0.23 -8.75 6.41
C TYR A 96 0.39 -10.15 6.57
N TRP A 97 -0.25 -11.19 6.00
CA TRP A 97 0.24 -12.57 6.14
C TRP A 97 1.52 -12.84 5.37
N THR A 98 1.64 -12.32 4.15
CA THR A 98 2.87 -12.43 3.37
C THR A 98 4.00 -11.64 4.03
N GLY A 99 3.71 -10.40 4.44
CA GLY A 99 4.66 -9.55 5.13
C GLY A 99 5.18 -10.18 6.42
N ARG A 100 4.30 -10.73 7.25
CA ARG A 100 4.68 -11.42 8.50
C ARG A 100 5.64 -12.60 8.28
N ARG A 101 5.59 -13.24 7.12
CA ARG A 101 6.42 -14.42 6.76
C ARG A 101 7.67 -14.09 5.97
N LYS A 102 7.68 -12.98 5.22
CA LYS A 102 8.69 -12.68 4.20
C LYS A 102 9.49 -11.42 4.49
N LEU A 103 8.96 -10.50 5.28
CA LEU A 103 9.66 -9.29 5.68
C LEU A 103 10.52 -9.57 6.92
N ASP A 104 11.73 -9.02 6.90
CA ASP A 104 12.69 -9.04 8.00
C ASP A 104 12.49 -7.83 8.94
N THR A 105 13.53 -7.43 9.66
CA THR A 105 13.57 -6.19 10.43
C THR A 105 13.98 -5.01 9.57
N TYR A 106 13.33 -3.86 9.76
CA TYR A 106 13.60 -2.63 9.03
C TYR A 106 13.69 -1.45 9.99
N ASP A 107 14.41 -0.39 9.59
CA ASP A 107 14.45 0.87 10.34
C ASP A 107 13.11 1.60 10.17
N PHE A 108 12.59 1.60 8.94
CA PHE A 108 11.35 2.27 8.57
C PHE A 108 10.44 1.39 7.71
N LEU A 109 9.13 1.60 7.87
CA LEU A 109 8.09 1.04 7.00
C LEU A 109 7.25 2.19 6.46
N LEU A 110 7.43 2.53 5.18
CA LEU A 110 6.61 3.49 4.48
C LEU A 110 5.34 2.81 3.99
N VAL A 111 4.19 3.34 4.37
CA VAL A 111 2.87 2.82 3.99
C VAL A 111 2.18 3.83 3.09
N GLU A 112 1.85 3.41 1.89
CA GLU A 112 1.13 4.22 0.92
C GLU A 112 -0.38 4.26 1.24
N SER A 113 -0.96 5.46 1.21
CA SER A 113 -2.39 5.70 1.18
C SER A 113 -2.74 6.62 0.00
N PRO A 114 -3.74 6.28 -0.82
CA PRO A 114 -4.71 5.19 -0.66
C PRO A 114 -4.22 3.79 -1.08
N PRO A 115 -4.91 2.71 -0.64
CA PRO A 115 -6.10 2.75 0.23
C PRO A 115 -5.77 2.89 1.71
N LEU A 116 -6.52 3.71 2.46
CA LEU A 116 -6.32 3.94 3.90
C LEU A 116 -6.29 2.64 4.72
N PHE A 117 -7.12 1.67 4.35
CA PHE A 117 -7.20 0.38 5.04
C PHE A 117 -5.88 -0.39 5.00
N LEU A 118 -5.00 -0.11 4.02
CA LEU A 118 -3.64 -0.66 3.99
C LEU A 118 -2.81 -0.23 5.21
N GLY A 119 -3.13 0.92 5.80
CA GLY A 119 -2.58 1.35 7.08
C GLY A 119 -2.79 0.33 8.21
N ILE A 120 -3.84 -0.49 8.17
CA ILE A 120 -4.06 -1.55 9.17
C ILE A 120 -2.94 -2.60 9.09
N SER A 121 -2.65 -3.13 7.89
CA SER A 121 -1.56 -4.09 7.73
C SER A 121 -0.21 -3.42 7.94
N GLY A 122 -0.04 -2.17 7.50
CA GLY A 122 1.15 -1.35 7.75
C GLY A 122 1.46 -1.19 9.24
N TRP A 123 0.47 -0.83 10.05
CA TRP A 123 0.64 -0.69 11.50
C TRP A 123 1.01 -2.03 12.15
N LEU A 124 0.32 -3.12 11.82
CA LEU A 124 0.63 -4.44 12.36
C LEU A 124 2.03 -4.93 11.94
N LEU A 125 2.40 -4.71 10.67
CA LEU A 125 3.72 -5.06 10.14
C LEU A 125 4.82 -4.21 10.75
N SER A 126 4.58 -2.93 11.05
CA SER A 126 5.56 -2.07 11.73
C SER A 126 5.98 -2.66 13.08
N LYS A 127 5.03 -3.22 13.84
CA LYS A 127 5.30 -3.91 15.11
C LYS A 127 6.07 -5.21 14.90
N LYS A 128 5.67 -5.99 13.90
CA LYS A 128 6.33 -7.27 13.59
C LYS A 128 7.77 -7.07 13.12
N CYS A 129 8.02 -6.07 12.28
CA CYS A 129 9.31 -5.77 11.68
C CYS A 129 10.18 -4.85 12.55
N LYS A 130 9.66 -4.42 13.72
CA LYS A 130 10.30 -3.44 14.62
C LYS A 130 10.64 -2.11 13.94
N ALA A 131 9.86 -1.74 12.91
CA ALA A 131 10.09 -0.57 12.09
C ALA A 131 9.30 0.65 12.57
N LYS A 132 9.86 1.85 12.38
CA LYS A 132 9.12 3.10 12.55
C LYS A 132 8.22 3.32 11.33
N MET A 133 6.92 3.48 11.55
CA MET A 133 5.96 3.65 10.47
C MET A 133 6.00 5.08 9.92
N ILE A 134 6.15 5.22 8.62
CA ILE A 134 5.95 6.46 7.86
C ILE A 134 4.65 6.28 7.08
N PHE A 135 3.71 7.21 7.20
CA PHE A 135 2.44 7.12 6.49
C PHE A 135 2.38 8.17 5.39
N ASN A 136 2.42 7.71 4.14
CA ASN A 136 2.44 8.57 2.96
C ASN A 136 1.02 8.78 2.43
N VAL A 137 0.53 10.01 2.59
CA VAL A 137 -0.80 10.45 2.15
C VAL A 137 -0.67 11.07 0.76
N SER A 138 -1.09 10.31 -0.24
CA SER A 138 -1.06 10.74 -1.65
C SER A 138 -2.35 11.38 -2.12
N ASP A 139 -3.44 11.11 -1.43
CA ASP A 139 -4.77 11.67 -1.66
C ASP A 139 -5.46 11.80 -0.29
N LEU A 140 -6.34 12.79 -0.15
CA LEU A 140 -7.11 13.07 1.05
C LEU A 140 -8.27 12.06 1.17
N TRP A 141 -7.97 10.77 1.25
CA TRP A 141 -8.97 9.74 1.52
C TRP A 141 -9.06 9.52 3.04
N PRO A 142 -10.23 9.68 3.69
CA PRO A 142 -11.58 9.54 3.13
C PRO A 142 -12.31 10.83 2.70
N GLU A 143 -11.75 12.02 2.94
CA GLU A 143 -12.38 13.32 2.64
C GLU A 143 -12.79 13.48 1.16
N SER A 144 -11.93 13.11 0.22
CA SER A 144 -12.21 13.09 -1.22
C SER A 144 -13.42 12.19 -1.54
N ALA A 145 -13.57 11.05 -0.86
CA ALA A 145 -14.69 10.13 -1.09
C ALA A 145 -16.02 10.66 -0.53
N GLU A 146 -15.97 11.41 0.58
CA GLU A 146 -17.12 12.12 1.15
C GLU A 146 -17.57 13.26 0.24
N LYS A 147 -16.64 14.16 -0.17
CA LYS A 147 -16.96 15.32 -1.01
C LYS A 147 -17.48 14.93 -2.39
N LEU A 148 -17.01 13.81 -2.94
CA LEU A 148 -17.49 13.27 -4.22
C LEU A 148 -18.77 12.43 -4.08
N ASN A 149 -19.38 12.35 -2.89
CA ASN A 149 -20.57 11.54 -2.60
C ASN A 149 -20.43 10.05 -3.01
N ILE A 150 -19.21 9.52 -2.94
CA ILE A 150 -18.91 8.11 -3.22
C ILE A 150 -19.32 7.25 -2.01
N ILE A 151 -19.15 7.79 -0.80
CA ILE A 151 -19.55 7.16 0.46
C ILE A 151 -20.46 8.15 1.21
N ASN A 152 -21.73 7.83 1.32
CA ASN A 152 -22.72 8.74 1.95
C ASN A 152 -23.14 8.29 3.35
N ASN A 153 -22.69 7.10 3.78
CA ASN A 153 -23.03 6.55 5.08
C ASN A 153 -22.10 7.13 6.16
N ARG A 154 -22.69 7.95 7.05
CA ARG A 154 -21.99 8.64 8.13
C ARG A 154 -21.23 7.71 9.07
N PHE A 155 -21.73 6.49 9.30
CA PHE A 155 -21.05 5.52 10.16
C PHE A 155 -19.75 5.02 9.52
N PHE A 156 -19.77 4.70 8.22
CA PHE A 156 -18.56 4.27 7.52
C PHE A 156 -17.53 5.40 7.38
N LEU A 157 -17.97 6.63 7.14
CA LEU A 157 -17.08 7.81 7.14
C LEU A 157 -16.45 8.01 8.52
N TRP A 158 -17.25 7.93 9.59
CA TRP A 158 -16.73 8.06 10.95
C TRP A 158 -15.66 7.00 11.28
N ILE A 159 -15.87 5.73 10.88
CA ILE A 159 -14.85 4.68 11.02
C ILE A 159 -13.59 5.02 10.22
N ALA A 160 -13.74 5.48 8.98
CA ALA A 160 -12.60 5.83 8.12
C ALA A 160 -11.77 6.98 8.73
N TYR A 161 -12.40 8.06 9.18
CA TYR A 161 -11.71 9.16 9.86
C TYR A 161 -11.07 8.74 11.18
N LYS A 162 -11.72 7.85 11.95
CA LYS A 162 -11.12 7.30 13.17
C LYS A 162 -9.87 6.46 12.85
N LEU A 163 -9.91 5.67 11.79
CA LEU A 163 -8.76 4.91 11.32
C LEU A 163 -7.64 5.84 10.85
N GLU A 164 -7.95 6.87 10.07
CA GLU A 164 -6.99 7.87 9.62
C GLU A 164 -6.28 8.55 10.79
N ALA A 165 -7.04 9.13 11.73
CA ALA A 165 -6.48 9.78 12.91
C ALA A 165 -5.63 8.82 13.75
N PHE A 166 -6.03 7.54 13.85
CA PHE A 166 -5.24 6.52 14.50
C PHE A 166 -3.90 6.28 13.78
N LEU A 167 -3.91 6.16 12.45
CA LEU A 167 -2.70 5.92 11.65
C LEU A 167 -1.74 7.11 11.70
N TYR A 168 -2.25 8.35 11.65
CA TYR A 168 -1.44 9.54 11.86
C TYR A 168 -0.78 9.53 13.22
N LYS A 169 -1.52 9.23 14.29
CA LYS A 169 -0.99 9.15 15.66
C LYS A 169 0.04 8.03 15.85
N LYS A 170 -0.04 6.94 15.08
CA LYS A 170 0.89 5.80 15.18
C LYS A 170 2.12 5.93 14.29
N SER A 171 2.13 6.89 13.37
CA SER A 171 3.25 7.15 12.48
C SER A 171 4.31 8.01 13.16
N THR A 172 5.58 7.73 12.89
CA THR A 172 6.67 8.63 13.30
C THR A 172 6.75 9.86 12.41
N LEU A 173 6.24 9.75 11.18
CA LEU A 173 6.21 10.80 10.17
C LEU A 173 4.99 10.57 9.28
N VAL A 174 4.29 11.64 8.94
CA VAL A 174 3.24 11.66 7.92
C VAL A 174 3.75 12.53 6.77
N THR A 175 3.71 12.00 5.55
CA THR A 175 4.15 12.72 4.35
C THR A 175 2.95 13.02 3.45
N GLY A 176 2.97 14.18 2.79
CA GLY A 176 1.97 14.62 1.83
C GLY A 176 2.62 15.07 0.52
N GLN A 177 1.82 15.21 -0.54
CA GLN A 177 2.34 15.63 -1.86
C GLN A 177 2.44 17.14 -2.03
N THR A 178 1.64 17.89 -1.27
CA THR A 178 1.61 19.35 -1.30
C THR A 178 1.42 19.86 0.13
N GLN A 179 1.76 21.12 0.36
CA GLN A 179 1.36 21.82 1.59
C GLN A 179 -0.15 22.06 1.50
N GLY A 180 -0.89 21.45 2.42
CA GLY A 180 -2.34 21.66 2.61
C GLY A 180 -2.60 22.59 3.78
#